data_AF-A0A954BLU2-F1
#
_entry.id   AF-A0A954BLU2-F1
#
_cell.length_a   1.000
_cell.length_b   1.000
_cell.length_c   1.000
_cell.angle_alpha   90.00
_cell.angle_beta   90.00
_cell.angle_gamma   90.00
#
_symmetry.space_group_name_H-M   'P 1'
#
loop_
_entity.id
_entity.type
_entity.pdbx_description
1 polymer ?
#
loop_
_entity_poly.entity_id
_entity_poly.type
_entity_poly.pdbx_seq_one_letter_code
_entity_poly.pdbx_strand_id
1 'polypeptide(L)'
;MGSDTQANALAATVAKPAGRTYVLLLLTLVYTFNHIDRQILVILLEPIKADLKLDDAQLGWLTGLVFAVFYATLGVPIAMWADRGNRRNIIVLALVIWSGMTALSGLAHQYWQLLLARMGVGVGEAGGTPPATSIISDLYAPKERATALGVYTTGIGLGILAGFILGGFVYEAFGWRAAFFVAGIPGLLLAMLVRFTLKEPARGAVETRTDVGEAPPIPETLRFILGQTSYLFLLAGCCLICISSNAFLVFTS
;
A
#
# COMPACT_ATOMS: atom_id res chain seq x y z
N MET A 1 7.89 -47.14 4.28
CA MET A 1 6.43 -46.89 4.36
C MET A 1 5.98 -46.15 5.63
N GLY A 2 6.81 -45.95 6.66
CA GLY A 2 6.42 -45.22 7.89
C GLY A 2 6.84 -43.75 7.99
N SER A 3 7.73 -43.25 7.10
CA SER A 3 8.22 -41.86 7.10
C SER A 3 7.21 -40.86 6.54
N ASP A 4 6.50 -41.25 5.49
CA ASP A 4 5.63 -40.34 4.72
C ASP A 4 4.30 -40.09 5.45
N THR A 5 3.88 -41.04 6.28
CA THR A 5 2.69 -40.92 7.15
C THR A 5 2.96 -39.98 8.33
N GLN A 6 4.18 -39.95 8.88
CA GLN A 6 4.56 -39.04 9.96
C GLN A 6 4.78 -37.60 9.45
N ALA A 7 5.37 -37.43 8.26
CA ALA A 7 5.49 -36.12 7.60
C ALA A 7 4.10 -35.51 7.28
N ASN A 8 3.16 -36.34 6.81
CA ASN A 8 1.77 -35.91 6.57
C ASN A 8 1.00 -35.64 7.87
N ALA A 9 1.30 -36.34 8.98
CA ALA A 9 0.69 -36.09 10.28
C ALA A 9 1.19 -34.80 10.95
N LEU A 10 2.48 -34.46 10.78
CA LEU A 10 3.04 -33.17 11.23
C LEU A 10 2.51 -31.98 10.41
N ALA A 11 2.31 -32.16 9.09
CA ALA A 11 1.71 -31.14 8.23
C ALA A 11 0.21 -30.90 8.51
N ALA A 12 -0.49 -31.86 9.12
CA ALA A 12 -1.93 -31.83 9.34
C ALA A 12 -2.39 -31.04 10.58
N THR A 13 -1.47 -30.49 11.39
CA THR A 13 -1.83 -29.81 12.64
C THR A 13 -1.11 -28.47 12.84
N VAL A 14 -0.83 -27.73 11.77
CA VAL A 14 -0.57 -26.30 11.92
C VAL A 14 -1.90 -25.63 12.28
N ALA A 15 -2.14 -25.44 13.57
CA ALA A 15 -3.34 -24.79 14.08
C ALA A 15 -3.50 -23.41 13.40
N LYS A 16 -4.66 -23.16 12.82
CA LYS A 16 -4.96 -21.89 12.15
C LYS A 16 -4.76 -20.74 13.14
N PRO A 17 -3.95 -19.71 12.83
CA PRO A 17 -3.77 -18.58 13.72
C PRO A 17 -5.12 -17.94 14.06
N ALA A 18 -5.43 -17.82 15.35
CA ALA A 18 -6.67 -17.19 15.81
C ALA A 18 -6.73 -15.74 15.32
N GLY A 19 -7.87 -15.32 14.77
CA GLY A 19 -8.08 -13.96 14.27
C GLY A 19 -7.50 -13.66 12.87
N ARG A 20 -6.98 -14.66 12.13
CA ARG A 20 -6.41 -14.44 10.78
C ARG A 20 -7.37 -13.75 9.80
N THR A 21 -8.66 -14.11 9.83
CA THR A 21 -9.68 -13.50 8.96
C THR A 21 -9.94 -12.05 9.32
N TYR A 22 -9.94 -11.72 10.62
CA TYR A 22 -10.05 -10.35 11.07
C TYR A 22 -8.86 -9.51 10.59
N VAL A 23 -7.64 -10.03 10.74
CA VAL A 23 -6.43 -9.35 10.25
C VAL A 23 -6.47 -9.18 8.73
N LEU A 24 -6.89 -10.20 7.99
CA LEU A 24 -7.06 -10.11 6.53
C LEU A 24 -8.04 -8.99 6.15
N LEU A 25 -9.24 -8.98 6.73
CA LEU A 25 -10.24 -7.95 6.45
C LEU A 25 -9.78 -6.55 6.86
N LEU A 26 -9.05 -6.44 7.98
CA LEU A 26 -8.48 -5.18 8.44
C LEU A 26 -7.41 -4.68 7.46
N LEU A 27 -6.53 -5.54 6.97
CA LEU A 27 -5.53 -5.18 5.95
C LEU A 27 -6.18 -4.86 4.59
N THR A 28 -7.22 -5.58 4.19
CA THR A 28 -8.03 -5.23 3.01
C THR A 28 -8.61 -3.83 3.17
N LEU A 29 -9.16 -3.49 4.35
CA LEU A 29 -9.70 -2.17 4.62
C LEU A 29 -8.62 -1.08 4.57
N VAL A 30 -7.43 -1.35 5.11
CA VAL A 30 -6.27 -0.46 4.98
C VAL A 30 -5.94 -0.22 3.51
N TYR A 31 -5.98 -1.26 2.69
CA TYR A 31 -5.69 -1.15 1.27
C TYR A 31 -6.80 -0.44 0.47
N THR A 32 -8.06 -0.58 0.92
CA THR A 32 -9.19 0.21 0.45
C THR A 32 -8.97 1.70 0.72
N PHE A 33 -8.61 2.07 1.95
CA PHE A 33 -8.32 3.47 2.31
C PHE A 33 -7.17 4.05 1.48
N ASN A 34 -6.11 3.28 1.28
CA ASN A 34 -5.01 3.66 0.41
C ASN A 34 -5.50 4.01 -1.02
N HIS A 35 -6.47 3.28 -1.57
CA HIS A 35 -7.02 3.57 -2.89
C HIS A 35 -8.06 4.70 -2.89
N ILE A 36 -8.80 4.89 -1.79
CA ILE A 36 -9.68 6.07 -1.60
C ILE A 36 -8.83 7.34 -1.71
N ASP A 37 -7.72 7.41 -0.95
CA ASP A 37 -6.86 8.59 -0.92
C ASP A 37 -6.29 8.96 -2.31
N ARG A 38 -5.98 7.95 -3.12
CA ARG A 38 -5.55 8.15 -4.52
C ARG A 38 -6.66 8.72 -5.40
N GLN A 39 -7.88 8.19 -5.30
CA GLN A 39 -8.99 8.66 -6.14
C GLN A 39 -9.51 10.02 -5.72
N ILE A 40 -9.40 10.38 -4.44
CA ILE A 40 -9.77 11.71 -3.94
C ILE A 40 -8.97 12.81 -4.63
N LEU A 41 -7.65 12.63 -4.83
CA LEU A 41 -6.90 13.63 -5.60
C LEU A 41 -7.40 13.70 -7.05
N VAL A 42 -7.62 12.55 -7.71
CA VAL A 42 -8.00 12.45 -9.12
C VAL A 42 -9.32 13.19 -9.40
N ILE A 43 -10.36 12.96 -8.60
CA ILE A 43 -11.67 13.61 -8.79
C ILE A 43 -11.63 15.11 -8.48
N LEU A 44 -10.68 15.57 -7.66
CA LEU A 44 -10.58 16.96 -7.23
C LEU A 44 -9.59 17.81 -8.05
N LEU A 45 -8.96 17.25 -9.09
CA LEU A 45 -7.96 17.97 -9.89
C LEU A 45 -8.50 19.27 -10.51
N GLU A 46 -9.64 19.20 -11.19
CA GLU A 46 -10.22 20.37 -11.86
C GLU A 46 -10.65 21.46 -10.85
N PRO A 47 -11.35 21.12 -9.75
CA PRO A 47 -11.64 22.09 -8.69
C PRO A 47 -10.39 22.73 -8.06
N ILE A 48 -9.34 21.94 -7.79
CA ILE A 48 -8.08 22.44 -7.24
C ILE A 48 -7.39 23.38 -8.23
N LYS A 49 -7.37 23.01 -9.51
CA LYS A 49 -6.81 23.82 -10.61
C LYS A 49 -7.49 25.18 -10.68
N ALA A 50 -8.82 25.20 -10.63
CA ALA A 50 -9.61 26.43 -10.68
C ALA A 50 -9.37 27.32 -9.45
N ASP A 51 -9.36 26.73 -8.24
CA ASP A 51 -9.18 27.47 -6.98
C ASP A 51 -7.77 28.05 -6.83
N LEU A 52 -6.74 27.28 -7.17
CA LEU A 52 -5.33 27.67 -7.02
C LEU A 52 -4.72 28.27 -8.29
N LYS A 53 -5.50 28.39 -9.36
CA LYS A 53 -5.09 28.90 -10.69
C LYS A 53 -3.87 28.17 -11.25
N LEU A 54 -3.93 26.84 -11.23
CA LEU A 54 -2.83 25.98 -11.69
C LEU A 54 -2.88 25.74 -13.20
N ASP A 55 -1.72 25.44 -13.77
CA ASP A 55 -1.63 24.92 -15.14
C ASP A 55 -1.63 23.38 -15.17
N ASP A 56 -1.78 22.81 -16.37
CA ASP A 56 -1.82 21.35 -16.56
C ASP A 56 -0.47 20.67 -16.26
N ALA A 57 0.64 21.40 -16.43
CA ALA A 57 1.96 20.87 -16.09
C ALA A 57 2.06 20.64 -14.58
N GLN A 58 1.65 21.61 -13.77
CA GLN A 58 1.59 21.53 -12.31
C GLN A 58 0.72 20.36 -11.83
N LEU A 59 -0.44 20.14 -12.45
CA LEU A 59 -1.26 18.97 -12.13
C LEU A 59 -0.57 17.65 -12.49
N GLY A 60 0.12 17.59 -13.63
CA GLY A 60 0.90 16.42 -14.04
C GLY A 60 2.04 16.09 -13.08
N TRP A 61 2.74 17.11 -12.57
CA TRP A 61 3.76 16.94 -11.53
C TRP A 61 3.16 16.43 -10.22
N LEU A 62 2.02 16.99 -9.80
CA LEU A 62 1.33 16.67 -8.56
C LEU A 62 0.81 15.22 -8.52
N THR A 63 0.28 14.74 -9.64
CA THR A 63 -0.37 13.41 -9.74
C THR A 63 0.59 12.30 -10.16
N GLY A 64 1.59 12.63 -10.98
CA GLY A 64 2.49 11.65 -11.57
C GLY A 64 3.85 11.62 -10.90
N LEU A 65 4.75 12.49 -11.37
CA LEU A 65 6.20 12.31 -11.17
C LEU A 65 6.62 12.45 -9.71
N VAL A 66 6.08 13.42 -8.98
CA VAL A 66 6.45 13.64 -7.57
C VAL A 66 6.04 12.45 -6.72
N PHE A 67 4.79 12.00 -6.83
CA PHE A 67 4.33 10.81 -6.12
C PHE A 67 5.18 9.58 -6.47
N ALA A 68 5.41 9.34 -7.76
CA ALA A 68 6.12 8.17 -8.25
C ALA A 68 7.57 8.08 -7.76
N VAL A 69 8.32 9.20 -7.77
CA VAL A 69 9.71 9.22 -7.32
C VAL A 69 9.81 8.85 -5.85
N PHE A 70 9.02 9.49 -4.98
CA PHE A 70 9.09 9.22 -3.55
C PHE A 70 8.56 7.82 -3.19
N TYR A 71 7.48 7.38 -3.83
CA TYR A 71 6.94 6.03 -3.63
C TYR A 71 7.96 4.96 -4.07
N ALA A 72 8.57 5.10 -5.25
CA ALA A 72 9.49 4.10 -5.79
C ALA A 72 10.83 4.06 -5.04
N THR A 73 11.39 5.23 -4.73
CA THR A 73 12.70 5.32 -4.06
C THR A 73 12.64 4.90 -2.60
N LEU A 74 11.56 5.22 -1.88
CA LEU A 74 11.41 4.87 -0.47
C LEU A 74 10.72 3.52 -0.26
N GLY A 75 10.00 3.01 -1.25
CA GLY A 75 9.39 1.67 -1.21
C GLY A 75 10.41 0.57 -0.97
N VAL A 76 11.59 0.65 -1.60
CA VAL A 76 12.66 -0.34 -1.41
C VAL A 76 13.21 -0.30 0.03
N PRO A 77 13.72 0.83 0.56
CA PRO A 77 14.14 0.94 1.96
C PRO A 77 13.06 0.52 2.97
N ILE A 78 11.80 0.90 2.75
CA ILE A 78 10.71 0.55 3.67
C ILE A 78 10.38 -0.94 3.60
N ALA A 79 10.38 -1.55 2.42
CA ALA A 79 10.22 -3.00 2.29
C ALA A 79 11.34 -3.76 3.02
N MET A 80 12.58 -3.29 2.89
CA MET A 80 13.73 -3.88 3.58
C MET A 80 13.66 -3.67 5.10
N TRP A 81 13.10 -2.55 5.55
CA TRP A 81 12.80 -2.34 6.95
C TRP A 81 11.66 -3.27 7.43
N ALA A 82 10.64 -3.52 6.61
CA ALA A 82 9.57 -4.47 6.91
C ALA A 82 10.09 -5.91 7.05
N ASP A 83 11.07 -6.29 6.24
CA ASP A 83 11.74 -7.59 6.33
C ASP A 83 12.55 -7.79 7.61
N ARG A 84 12.85 -6.73 8.37
CA ARG A 84 13.69 -6.80 9.58
C ARG A 84 13.02 -6.28 10.85
N GLY A 85 11.98 -5.48 10.69
CA GLY A 85 11.27 -4.81 11.76
C GLY A 85 9.91 -5.42 12.09
N ASN A 86 9.13 -4.66 12.86
CA ASN A 86 7.76 -4.98 13.22
C ASN A 86 6.80 -4.47 12.14
N ARG A 87 6.18 -5.38 11.39
CA ARG A 87 5.38 -5.05 10.20
C ARG A 87 4.13 -4.26 10.55
N ARG A 88 3.46 -4.59 11.65
CA ARG A 88 2.34 -3.81 12.19
C ARG A 88 2.73 -2.35 12.40
N ASN A 89 3.86 -2.10 13.08
CA ASN A 89 4.27 -0.73 13.39
C ASN A 89 4.59 0.06 12.11
N ILE A 90 5.13 -0.60 11.08
CA ILE A 90 5.38 0.02 9.78
C ILE A 90 4.05 0.37 9.09
N ILE A 91 3.07 -0.55 9.08
CA ILE A 91 1.73 -0.27 8.54
C ILE A 91 1.07 0.90 9.27
N VAL A 92 1.15 0.95 10.61
CA VAL A 92 0.59 2.04 11.40
C VAL A 92 1.28 3.36 11.08
N LEU A 93 2.62 3.40 11.03
CA LEU A 93 3.37 4.60 10.70
C LEU A 93 3.03 5.09 9.29
N ALA A 94 2.99 4.17 8.33
CA ALA A 94 2.59 4.43 6.97
C ALA A 94 1.19 5.06 6.92
N LEU A 95 0.20 4.42 7.57
CA LEU A 95 -1.18 4.91 7.68
C LEU A 95 -1.23 6.33 8.24
N VAL A 96 -0.52 6.59 9.34
CA VAL A 96 -0.48 7.92 9.97
C VAL A 96 0.11 8.95 9.03
N ILE A 97 1.23 8.63 8.38
CA ILE A 97 1.91 9.56 7.48
C ILE A 97 1.01 9.87 6.27
N TRP A 98 0.53 8.86 5.55
CA TRP A 98 -0.23 9.12 4.33
C TRP A 98 -1.58 9.78 4.66
N SER A 99 -2.28 9.31 5.69
CA SER A 99 -3.61 9.83 6.03
C SER A 99 -3.51 11.24 6.61
N GLY A 100 -2.45 11.52 7.39
CA GLY A 100 -2.14 12.84 7.90
C GLY A 100 -1.81 13.81 6.77
N MET A 101 -0.98 13.39 5.80
CA MET A 101 -0.64 14.23 4.65
C MET A 101 -1.82 14.44 3.70
N THR A 102 -2.71 13.45 3.57
CA THR A 102 -4.00 13.61 2.86
C THR A 102 -4.86 14.67 3.57
N ALA A 103 -5.03 14.60 4.88
CA ALA A 103 -5.78 15.62 5.64
C ALA A 103 -5.13 17.01 5.54
N LEU A 104 -3.80 17.11 5.63
CA LEU A 104 -3.06 18.36 5.46
C LEU A 104 -3.22 18.96 4.06
N SER A 105 -3.49 18.14 3.04
CA SER A 105 -3.81 18.63 1.68
C SER A 105 -5.08 19.48 1.67
N GLY A 106 -6.05 19.20 2.54
CA GLY A 106 -7.25 20.01 2.71
C GLY A 106 -7.00 21.41 3.30
N LEU A 107 -5.84 21.63 3.92
CA LEU A 107 -5.40 22.94 4.43
C LEU A 107 -4.57 23.73 3.43
N ALA A 108 -4.39 23.22 2.20
CA ALA A 108 -3.54 23.88 1.23
C ALA A 108 -4.19 25.15 0.64
N HIS A 109 -3.40 26.21 0.59
CA HIS A 109 -3.68 27.49 -0.04
C HIS A 109 -2.74 27.78 -1.22
N GLN A 110 -1.69 26.97 -1.40
CA GLN A 110 -0.67 27.16 -2.42
C GLN A 110 -0.27 25.81 -3.04
N TYR A 111 0.13 25.82 -4.31
CA TYR A 111 0.56 24.63 -5.04
C TYR A 111 1.65 23.82 -4.32
N TRP A 112 2.69 24.48 -3.80
CA TRP A 112 3.81 23.80 -3.15
C TRP A 112 3.38 23.02 -1.89
N GLN A 113 2.32 23.46 -1.21
CA GLN A 113 1.79 22.77 -0.03
C GLN A 113 1.17 21.44 -0.42
N LEU A 114 0.38 21.42 -1.50
CA LEU A 114 -0.14 20.19 -2.09
C LEU A 114 0.99 19.30 -2.59
N LEU A 115 2.02 19.90 -3.21
CA LEU A 115 3.16 19.15 -3.71
C LEU A 115 3.89 18.41 -2.58
N LEU A 116 4.22 19.11 -1.48
CA LEU A 116 4.83 18.50 -0.30
C LEU A 116 3.91 17.48 0.37
N ALA A 117 2.61 17.78 0.44
CA ALA A 117 1.62 16.84 0.94
C ALA A 117 1.64 15.54 0.13
N ARG A 118 1.67 15.62 -1.21
CA ARG A 118 1.76 14.46 -2.10
C ARG A 118 3.07 13.70 -2.01
N MET A 119 4.20 14.38 -1.78
CA MET A 119 5.46 13.70 -1.46
C MET A 119 5.30 12.85 -0.21
N GLY A 120 4.77 13.43 0.87
CA GLY A 120 4.55 12.71 2.13
C GLY A 120 3.55 11.56 2.01
N VAL A 121 2.48 11.73 1.23
CA VAL A 121 1.58 10.61 0.90
C VAL A 121 2.34 9.51 0.17
N GLY A 122 3.15 9.84 -0.84
CA GLY A 122 4.00 8.86 -1.55
C GLY A 122 4.94 8.10 -0.62
N VAL A 123 5.58 8.79 0.34
CA VAL A 123 6.42 8.18 1.37
C VAL A 123 5.62 7.22 2.24
N GLY A 124 4.47 7.66 2.75
CA GLY A 124 3.63 6.84 3.63
C GLY A 124 3.11 5.60 2.92
N GLU A 125 2.50 5.77 1.74
CA GLU A 125 1.88 4.66 1.01
C GLU A 125 2.87 3.55 0.61
N ALA A 126 4.15 3.91 0.40
CA ALA A 126 5.21 2.96 0.08
C ALA A 126 5.38 1.86 1.16
N GLY A 127 4.98 2.16 2.41
CA GLY A 127 5.02 1.23 3.54
C GLY A 127 3.76 0.41 3.77
N GLY A 128 2.75 0.48 2.90
CA GLY A 128 1.50 -0.27 3.08
C GLY A 128 1.60 -1.73 2.64
N THR A 129 1.78 -1.96 1.34
CA THR A 129 1.64 -3.28 0.72
C THR A 129 2.69 -4.30 1.16
N PRO A 130 4.01 -4.00 1.18
CA PRO A 130 5.03 -5.00 1.53
C PRO A 130 4.84 -5.65 2.92
N PRO A 131 4.64 -4.90 4.01
CA PRO A 131 4.38 -5.52 5.32
C PRO A 131 3.02 -6.23 5.38
N ALA A 132 1.99 -5.74 4.69
CA ALA A 132 0.67 -6.38 4.69
C ALA A 132 0.70 -7.77 4.03
N THR A 133 1.33 -7.89 2.85
CA THR A 133 1.46 -9.18 2.15
C THR A 133 2.37 -10.15 2.91
N SER A 134 3.37 -9.64 3.62
CA SER A 134 4.21 -10.42 4.53
C SER A 134 3.40 -10.98 5.71
N ILE A 135 2.60 -10.15 6.40
CA ILE A 135 1.69 -10.59 7.48
C ILE A 135 0.68 -11.63 6.98
N ILE A 136 0.08 -11.43 5.81
CA ILE A 136 -0.86 -12.39 5.22
C ILE A 136 -0.17 -13.73 4.94
N SER A 137 1.07 -13.69 4.44
CA SER A 137 1.85 -14.90 4.16
C SER A 137 2.19 -15.70 5.42
N ASP A 138 2.37 -15.02 6.55
CA ASP A 138 2.57 -15.62 7.87
C ASP A 138 1.28 -16.11 8.55
N LEU A 139 0.10 -15.77 8.04
CA LEU A 139 -1.19 -16.19 8.59
C LEU A 139 -1.88 -17.28 7.78
N TYR A 140 -1.54 -17.41 6.49
CA TYR A 140 -2.16 -18.32 5.56
C TYR A 140 -1.13 -19.27 4.92
N ALA A 141 -1.41 -20.58 5.03
CA ALA A 141 -0.60 -21.62 4.41
C ALA A 141 -0.58 -21.47 2.88
N PRO A 142 0.44 -21.99 2.17
CA PRO A 142 0.57 -21.85 0.72
C PRO A 142 -0.70 -22.20 -0.08
N LYS A 143 -1.48 -23.19 0.37
CA LYS A 143 -2.75 -23.62 -0.26
C LYS A 143 -3.87 -22.57 -0.17
N GLU A 144 -3.88 -21.73 0.88
CA GLU A 144 -4.92 -20.71 1.12
C GLU A 144 -4.41 -19.28 0.81
N ARG A 145 -3.09 -19.09 0.69
CA ARG A 145 -2.43 -17.78 0.56
C ARG A 145 -2.87 -17.02 -0.70
N ALA A 146 -3.02 -17.70 -1.83
CA ALA A 146 -3.46 -17.06 -3.07
C ALA A 146 -4.87 -16.46 -2.92
N THR A 147 -5.79 -17.18 -2.28
CA THR A 147 -7.14 -16.68 -2.01
C THR A 147 -7.12 -15.51 -1.03
N ALA A 148 -6.32 -15.60 0.04
CA ALA A 148 -6.18 -14.50 0.99
C ALA A 148 -5.63 -13.22 0.33
N LEU A 149 -4.59 -13.35 -0.51
CA LEU A 149 -4.08 -12.22 -1.30
C LEU A 149 -5.12 -11.71 -2.30
N GLY A 150 -5.93 -12.59 -2.89
CA GLY A 150 -7.06 -12.19 -3.73
C GLY A 150 -8.10 -11.36 -2.96
N VAL A 151 -8.45 -11.75 -1.73
CA VAL A 151 -9.33 -10.95 -0.87
C VAL A 151 -8.68 -9.61 -0.52
N TYR A 152 -7.38 -9.59 -0.23
CA TYR A 152 -6.64 -8.34 -0.02
C TYR A 152 -6.73 -7.41 -1.23
N THR A 153 -6.53 -7.92 -2.46
CA THR A 153 -6.58 -7.09 -3.67
C THR A 153 -7.98 -6.60 -4.03
N THR A 154 -9.07 -7.21 -3.53
CA THR A 154 -10.42 -6.62 -3.66
C THR A 154 -10.50 -5.21 -3.06
N GLY A 155 -9.61 -4.89 -2.10
CA GLY A 155 -9.50 -3.56 -1.52
C GLY A 155 -9.27 -2.46 -2.56
N ILE A 156 -8.59 -2.74 -3.67
CA ILE A 156 -8.36 -1.81 -4.80
C ILE A 156 -9.70 -1.36 -5.38
N GLY A 157 -10.53 -2.32 -5.81
CA GLY A 157 -11.81 -2.03 -6.47
C GLY A 157 -12.78 -1.33 -5.53
N LEU A 158 -12.85 -1.79 -4.28
CA LEU A 158 -13.67 -1.15 -3.24
C LEU A 158 -13.22 0.29 -2.98
N GLY A 159 -11.90 0.53 -2.91
CA GLY A 159 -11.34 1.85 -2.63
C GLY A 159 -11.54 2.82 -3.78
N ILE A 160 -11.42 2.35 -5.02
CA ILE A 160 -11.69 3.17 -6.21
C ILE A 160 -13.16 3.59 -6.24
N LEU A 161 -14.08 2.62 -6.07
CA LEU A 161 -15.51 2.89 -6.06
C LEU A 161 -15.89 3.87 -4.95
N ALA A 162 -15.45 3.60 -3.72
CA ALA A 162 -15.72 4.45 -2.58
C ALA A 162 -15.10 5.85 -2.74
N GLY A 163 -13.87 5.94 -3.25
CA GLY A 163 -13.17 7.21 -3.45
C GLY A 163 -13.89 8.14 -4.43
N PHE A 164 -14.39 7.60 -5.56
CA PHE A 164 -15.17 8.41 -6.50
C PHE A 164 -16.53 8.84 -5.93
N ILE A 165 -17.26 7.93 -5.29
CA ILE A 165 -18.58 8.24 -4.71
C ILE A 165 -18.45 9.26 -3.58
N LEU A 166 -17.57 9.00 -2.60
CA LEU A 166 -17.38 9.88 -1.45
C LEU A 166 -16.75 11.21 -1.87
N GLY A 167 -15.76 11.19 -2.76
CA GLY A 167 -15.10 12.39 -3.26
C GLY A 167 -16.06 13.32 -3.98
N GLY A 168 -16.89 12.78 -4.89
CA GLY A 168 -17.86 13.57 -5.64
C GLY A 168 -18.95 14.17 -4.76
N PHE A 169 -19.55 13.34 -3.89
CA PHE A 169 -20.62 13.78 -2.98
C PHE A 169 -20.13 14.83 -1.98
N VAL A 170 -18.96 14.62 -1.36
CA VAL A 170 -18.40 15.58 -0.39
C VAL A 170 -17.96 16.86 -1.10
N TYR A 171 -17.40 16.76 -2.30
CA TYR A 171 -17.06 17.94 -3.10
C TYR A 171 -18.28 18.80 -3.39
N GLU A 172 -19.39 18.22 -3.83
CA GLU A 172 -20.62 18.94 -4.16
C GLU A 172 -21.19 19.66 -2.92
N ALA A 173 -21.19 19.00 -1.75
CA ALA A 173 -21.79 19.53 -0.54
C ALA A 173 -20.88 20.49 0.25
N PHE A 174 -19.57 20.25 0.28
CA PHE A 174 -18.63 20.90 1.21
C PHE A 174 -17.31 21.37 0.55
N GLY A 175 -17.12 21.13 -0.75
CA GLY A 175 -15.93 21.51 -1.49
C GLY A 175 -14.75 20.55 -1.33
N TRP A 176 -13.70 20.81 -2.11
CA TRP A 176 -12.56 19.88 -2.26
C TRP A 176 -11.70 19.76 -0.99
N ARG A 177 -11.64 20.81 -0.18
CA ARG A 177 -10.90 20.80 1.10
C ARG A 177 -11.52 19.82 2.09
N ALA A 178 -12.85 19.80 2.19
CA ALA A 178 -13.58 18.87 3.04
C ALA A 178 -13.37 17.41 2.60
N ALA A 179 -13.32 17.14 1.29
CA ALA A 179 -13.08 15.81 0.76
C ALA A 179 -11.72 15.22 1.21
N PHE A 180 -10.66 16.05 1.29
CA PHE A 180 -9.37 15.62 1.85
C PHE A 180 -9.45 15.26 3.35
N PHE A 181 -10.21 16.02 4.15
CA PHE A 181 -10.41 15.67 5.56
C PHE A 181 -11.22 14.39 5.73
N VAL A 182 -12.29 14.22 4.96
CA VAL A 182 -13.13 13.01 4.99
C VAL A 182 -12.36 11.77 4.53
N ALA A 183 -11.37 11.92 3.65
CA ALA A 183 -10.47 10.84 3.26
C ALA A 183 -9.42 10.54 4.34
N GLY A 184 -8.70 11.57 4.80
CA GLY A 184 -7.56 11.40 5.70
C GLY A 184 -7.90 11.11 7.16
N ILE A 185 -8.91 11.78 7.75
CA ILE A 185 -9.21 11.63 9.19
C ILE A 185 -9.62 10.19 9.54
N PRO A 186 -10.53 9.52 8.79
CA PRO A 186 -10.87 8.14 9.11
C PRO A 186 -9.69 7.17 8.89
N GLY A 187 -8.74 7.49 8.00
CA GLY A 187 -7.48 6.76 7.87
C GLY A 187 -6.61 6.83 9.13
N LEU A 188 -6.58 7.98 9.82
CA LEU A 188 -5.91 8.12 11.13
C LEU A 188 -6.61 7.29 12.22
N LEU A 189 -7.95 7.25 12.23
CA LEU A 189 -8.70 6.37 13.12
C LEU A 189 -8.41 4.89 12.84
N LEU A 190 -8.30 4.53 11.57
CA LEU A 190 -7.93 3.18 11.14
C LEU A 190 -6.50 2.84 11.59
N ALA A 191 -5.56 3.80 11.56
CA ALA A 191 -4.21 3.61 12.08
C ALA A 191 -4.23 3.25 13.57
N MET A 192 -5.06 3.93 14.37
CA MET A 192 -5.24 3.60 15.79
C MET A 192 -5.86 2.22 15.95
N LEU A 193 -6.88 1.88 15.17
CA LEU A 193 -7.49 0.55 15.19
C LEU A 193 -6.44 -0.53 14.94
N VAL A 194 -5.66 -0.41 13.85
CA VAL A 194 -4.56 -1.34 13.53
C VAL A 194 -3.54 -1.43 14.68
N ARG A 195 -3.17 -0.28 15.27
CA ARG A 195 -2.17 -0.24 16.35
C ARG A 195 -2.58 -1.05 17.58
N PHE A 196 -3.86 -1.01 17.92
CA PHE A 196 -4.40 -1.61 19.15
C PHE A 196 -4.98 -3.01 18.94
N THR A 197 -5.49 -3.35 17.76
CA THR A 197 -6.14 -4.64 17.51
C THR A 197 -5.27 -5.64 16.75
N LEU A 198 -4.37 -5.17 15.88
CA LEU A 198 -3.50 -6.07 15.12
C LEU A 198 -2.35 -6.54 16.03
N LYS A 199 -2.22 -7.86 16.18
CA LYS A 199 -1.06 -8.50 16.81
C LYS A 199 -0.11 -8.93 15.71
N GLU A 200 1.16 -8.55 15.84
CA GLU A 200 2.22 -8.95 14.90
C GLU A 200 2.35 -10.48 14.92
N PRO A 201 2.13 -11.19 13.80
CA PRO A 201 2.33 -12.64 13.76
C PRO A 201 3.82 -12.97 13.82
N ALA A 202 4.14 -14.12 14.40
CA ALA A 202 5.48 -14.69 14.30
C ALA A 202 5.80 -15.04 12.85
N ARG A 203 7.01 -14.72 12.41
CA ARG A 203 7.47 -15.00 11.05
C ARG A 203 7.52 -16.50 10.79
N GLY A 204 7.03 -16.93 9.63
CA GLY A 204 7.03 -18.34 9.26
C GLY A 204 6.11 -19.22 10.12
N ALA A 205 5.17 -18.64 10.88
CA ALA A 205 4.29 -19.36 11.80
C ALA A 205 3.53 -20.52 11.15
N VAL A 206 3.25 -20.44 9.84
CA VAL A 206 2.54 -21.48 9.08
C VAL A 206 3.45 -22.38 8.26
N GLU A 207 4.72 -22.03 8.08
CA GLU A 207 5.63 -22.76 7.17
C GLU A 207 6.50 -23.81 7.89
N THR A 208 6.42 -23.95 9.22
CA THR A 208 7.33 -24.84 10.01
C THR A 208 8.80 -24.58 9.68
N ARG A 209 9.11 -23.39 9.14
CA ARG A 209 10.44 -22.96 8.76
C ARG A 209 11.05 -22.29 9.98
N THR A 210 11.97 -22.98 10.62
CA THR A 210 12.94 -22.35 11.52
C THR A 210 14.01 -21.70 10.64
N ASP A 211 13.68 -20.60 9.97
CA ASP A 211 14.71 -19.80 9.30
C ASP A 211 15.49 -19.08 10.40
N VAL A 212 16.55 -19.74 10.90
CA VAL A 212 17.46 -19.29 11.96
C VAL A 212 18.57 -18.36 11.43
N GLY A 213 18.51 -17.98 10.15
CA GLY A 213 19.49 -17.11 9.52
C GLY A 213 19.17 -15.63 9.73
N GLU A 214 20.17 -14.86 10.13
CA GLU A 214 20.10 -13.39 10.11
C GLU A 214 19.86 -12.92 8.67
N ALA A 215 18.94 -11.97 8.47
CA ALA A 215 18.58 -11.52 7.13
C ALA A 215 19.82 -11.00 6.37
N PRO A 216 20.06 -11.44 5.13
CA PRO A 216 21.27 -11.07 4.38
C PRO A 216 21.39 -9.55 4.26
N PRO A 217 22.61 -8.99 4.29
CA PRO A 217 22.83 -7.55 4.28
C PRO A 217 22.35 -6.92 2.96
N ILE A 218 21.85 -5.68 3.08
CA ILE A 218 21.25 -4.88 2.00
C ILE A 218 22.08 -4.88 0.71
N PRO A 219 23.41 -4.65 0.75
CA PRO A 219 24.21 -4.61 -0.46
C PRO A 219 24.31 -5.96 -1.16
N GLU A 220 24.28 -7.06 -0.42
CA GLU A 220 24.33 -8.41 -1.00
C GLU A 220 23.02 -8.74 -1.71
N THR A 221 21.88 -8.41 -1.11
CA THR A 221 20.56 -8.57 -1.76
C THR A 221 20.46 -7.71 -3.02
N LEU A 222 20.87 -6.44 -2.97
CA LEU A 222 20.86 -5.56 -4.15
C LEU A 222 21.80 -6.06 -5.24
N ARG A 223 23.01 -6.49 -4.89
CA ARG A 223 23.98 -7.04 -5.85
C ARG A 223 23.45 -8.32 -6.50
N PHE A 224 22.80 -9.19 -5.73
CA PHE A 224 22.18 -10.40 -6.23
C PHE A 224 21.05 -10.08 -7.23
N ILE A 225 20.15 -9.17 -6.86
CA ILE A 225 19.03 -8.76 -7.70
C ILE A 225 19.53 -8.11 -9.01
N LEU A 226 20.49 -7.18 -8.93
CA LEU A 226 21.05 -6.49 -10.09
C LEU A 226 21.97 -7.39 -10.94
N GLY A 227 22.52 -8.46 -10.36
CA GLY A 227 23.31 -9.45 -11.09
C GLY A 227 22.47 -10.38 -11.97
N GLN A 228 21.15 -10.42 -11.75
CA GLN A 228 20.26 -11.32 -12.47
C GLN A 228 19.66 -10.65 -13.71
N THR A 229 20.27 -10.90 -14.88
CA THR A 229 19.84 -10.30 -16.16
C THR A 229 18.37 -10.58 -16.49
N SER A 230 17.86 -11.79 -16.20
CA SER A 230 16.44 -12.14 -16.40
C SER A 230 15.50 -11.26 -15.57
N TYR A 231 15.91 -10.90 -14.35
CA TYR A 231 15.12 -10.01 -13.49
C TYR A 231 15.11 -8.59 -14.04
N LEU A 232 16.26 -8.09 -14.54
CA LEU A 232 16.35 -6.77 -15.17
C LEU A 232 15.48 -6.66 -16.44
N PHE A 233 15.46 -7.69 -17.29
CA PHE A 233 14.58 -7.71 -18.45
C PHE A 233 13.11 -7.75 -18.06
N LEU A 234 12.74 -8.51 -17.03
CA LEU A 234 11.37 -8.54 -16.52
C LEU A 234 10.96 -7.16 -15.98
N LEU A 235 11.83 -6.51 -15.20
CA LEU A 235 11.63 -5.14 -14.71
C LEU A 235 11.43 -4.15 -15.86
N ALA A 236 12.31 -4.18 -16.87
CA ALA A 236 12.21 -3.33 -18.04
C ALA A 236 10.89 -3.56 -18.79
N GLY A 237 10.48 -4.82 -18.97
CA GLY A 237 9.19 -5.20 -19.54
C GLY A 237 8.00 -4.66 -18.74
N CYS A 238 8.01 -4.81 -17.42
CA CYS A 238 6.97 -4.26 -16.54
C CYS A 238 6.91 -2.72 -16.63
N CYS A 239 8.05 -2.04 -16.63
CA CYS A 239 8.09 -0.58 -16.80
C CYS A 239 7.49 -0.16 -18.15
N LEU A 240 7.84 -0.84 -19.23
CA LEU A 240 7.29 -0.58 -20.56
C LEU A 240 5.78 -0.80 -20.62
N ILE A 241 5.28 -1.87 -20.02
CA ILE A 241 3.84 -2.15 -19.92
C ILE A 241 3.14 -1.02 -19.15
N CYS A 242 3.65 -0.63 -17.99
CA CYS A 242 3.07 0.44 -17.18
C CYS A 242 3.04 1.79 -17.92
N ILE A 243 4.12 2.15 -18.61
CA ILE A 243 4.18 3.36 -19.43
C ILE A 243 3.14 3.28 -20.56
N SER A 244 3.10 2.15 -21.28
CA SER A 244 2.18 1.97 -22.41
C SER A 244 0.71 1.99 -21.98
N SER A 245 0.36 1.33 -20.87
CA SER A 245 -1.01 1.30 -20.34
C SER A 245 -1.47 2.68 -19.86
N ASN A 246 -0.62 3.43 -19.16
CA ASN A 246 -0.96 4.79 -18.72
C ASN A 246 -1.06 5.77 -19.90
N ALA A 247 -0.17 5.68 -20.88
CA ALA A 247 -0.25 6.48 -22.10
C ALA A 247 -1.57 6.22 -22.85
N PHE A 248 -1.96 4.95 -22.99
CA PHE A 248 -3.21 4.59 -23.65
C PHE A 248 -4.43 5.20 -22.95
N LEU A 249 -4.52 5.09 -21.61
CA LEU A 249 -5.61 5.69 -20.83
C LEU A 249 -5.74 7.20 -21.08
N VAL A 250 -4.63 7.94 -21.04
CA VAL A 250 -4.59 9.39 -21.25
C VAL A 250 -5.01 9.79 -22.67
N PHE A 251 -4.68 9.00 -23.69
CA PHE A 251 -5.08 9.30 -25.07
C PHE A 251 -6.55 8.98 -25.38
N THR A 252 -7.19 8.13 -24.57
CA THR A 252 -8.58 7.68 -24.80
C THR A 252 -9.62 8.34 -23.90
N SER A 253 -9.21 9.11 -22.89
CA SER A 253 -10.07 9.86 -21.97
C SER A 253 -10.09 11.35 -22.30
#